data_AF-A0A7G9ZA09-F1
#
_entry.id   AF-A0A7G9ZA09-F1
#
_cell.length_a   1.000
_cell.length_b   1.000
_cell.length_c   1.000
_cell.angle_alpha   90.00
_cell.angle_beta   90.00
_cell.angle_gamma   90.00
#
_symmetry.space_group_name_H-M   'P 1'
#
loop_
_entity.id
_entity.type
_entity.pdbx_description
1 polymer ?
#
loop_
_entity_poly.entity_id
_entity_poly.type
_entity_poly.pdbx_seq_one_letter_code
_entity_poly.pdbx_strand_id
1 'polypeptide(L)'
;MIKGKVVLLPFPFDDLSVAKVRPAVCLTEPIGSYNHVVLAFITSQIPPDILETDFVLDARRADFTLTGLKVSSALRLHRLMTVTTSLIRCELGELSSSMKEEVDKRLRNLFEL
;
A
#
# COMPACT_ATOMS: atom_id res chain seq x y z
N MET A 1 10.53 12.15 -2.34
CA MET A 1 9.68 11.23 -3.13
C MET A 1 9.03 10.27 -2.17
N ILE A 2 7.70 10.25 -2.13
CA ILE A 2 6.92 9.38 -1.23
C ILE A 2 6.31 8.19 -1.97
N LYS A 3 6.24 8.19 -3.31
CA LYS A 3 5.69 7.07 -4.09
C LYS A 3 6.48 5.79 -3.83
N GLY A 4 5.76 4.72 -3.55
CA GLY A 4 6.26 3.39 -3.21
C GLY A 4 6.74 3.24 -1.76
N LYS A 5 6.62 4.27 -0.92
CA LYS A 5 6.90 4.13 0.51
C LYS A 5 5.81 3.34 1.21
N VAL A 6 6.22 2.50 2.16
CA VAL A 6 5.34 1.77 3.07
C VAL A 6 5.21 2.58 4.35
N VAL A 7 3.98 2.96 4.69
CA VAL A 7 3.68 3.89 5.79
C VAL A 7 2.62 3.34 6.73
N LEU A 8 2.65 3.75 7.99
CA LEU A 8 1.59 3.52 8.97
C LEU A 8 0.69 4.73 9.09
N LEU A 9 -0.62 4.51 8.98
CA LEU A 9 -1.65 5.53 9.24
C LEU A 9 -2.96 4.87 9.72
N PRO A 10 -3.89 5.65 10.28
CA PRO A 10 -5.26 5.18 10.50
C PRO A 10 -5.92 4.85 9.16
N PHE A 11 -6.18 3.57 8.91
CA PHE A 11 -6.89 3.09 7.73
C PHE A 11 -8.28 2.58 8.17
N PRO A 12 -9.38 3.11 7.59
CA PRO A 12 -10.74 2.73 7.98
C PRO A 12 -11.07 1.29 7.57
N PHE A 13 -12.02 0.69 8.27
CA PHE A 13 -12.73 -0.48 7.75
C PHE A 13 -13.64 -0.10 6.58
N ASP A 14 -14.14 -1.12 5.86
CA ASP A 14 -14.93 -0.91 4.64
C ASP A 14 -16.29 -0.24 4.93
N ASP A 15 -16.82 -0.39 6.14
CA ASP A 15 -18.01 0.30 6.65
C ASP A 15 -17.73 1.69 7.23
N LEU A 16 -16.46 2.13 7.19
CA LEU A 16 -15.96 3.39 7.75
C LEU A 16 -16.21 3.58 9.25
N SER A 17 -16.62 2.54 9.98
CA SER A 17 -17.05 2.65 11.37
C SER A 17 -15.88 2.90 12.33
N VAL A 18 -14.75 2.27 12.06
CA VAL A 18 -13.54 2.32 12.89
C VAL A 18 -12.31 2.40 12.01
N ALA A 19 -11.32 3.19 12.42
CA ALA A 19 -9.99 3.18 11.82
C ALA A 19 -8.99 2.48 12.73
N LYS A 20 -8.20 1.58 12.15
CA LYS A 20 -7.05 0.96 12.84
C LYS A 20 -5.76 1.45 12.19
N VAL A 21 -4.69 1.55 12.99
CA VAL A 21 -3.37 1.86 12.43
C VAL A 21 -2.87 0.65 11.67
N ARG A 22 -2.68 0.80 10.35
CA ARG A 22 -2.31 -0.30 9.45
C ARG A 22 -1.26 0.18 8.44
N PRO A 23 -0.42 -0.73 7.92
CA PRO A 23 0.48 -0.40 6.83
C PRO A 23 -0.29 -0.11 5.53
N ALA A 24 0.23 0.80 4.72
CA ALA A 24 -0.25 1.12 3.38
C ALA A 24 0.93 1.52 2.49
N VAL A 25 0.74 1.46 1.17
CA VAL A 25 1.74 1.92 0.19
C VAL A 25 1.27 3.21 -0.45
N CYS A 26 2.13 4.23 -0.49
CA CYS A 26 1.92 5.46 -1.26
C CYS A 26 2.00 5.16 -2.76
N LEU A 27 0.93 5.39 -3.51
CA LEU A 27 0.87 5.14 -4.95
C LEU A 27 1.22 6.38 -5.79
N THR A 28 1.14 7.57 -5.20
CA THR A 28 1.43 8.84 -5.86
C THR A 28 2.45 9.64 -5.07
N GLU A 29 3.08 10.60 -5.74
CA GLU A 29 3.66 11.74 -5.03
C GLU A 29 2.55 12.62 -4.42
N PRO A 30 2.85 13.55 -3.50
CA PRO A 30 1.87 14.51 -3.01
C PRO A 30 1.33 15.37 -4.16
N ILE A 31 0.01 15.46 -4.26
CA ILE A 31 -0.72 16.18 -5.31
C ILE A 31 -1.41 17.41 -4.69
N GLY A 32 -1.29 18.55 -5.38
CA GLY A 32 -1.99 19.79 -5.03
C GLY A 32 -1.42 20.49 -3.78
N SER A 33 -2.03 21.62 -3.42
CA SER A 33 -1.62 22.47 -2.30
C SER A 33 -1.76 21.80 -0.93
N TYR A 34 -2.64 20.80 -0.82
CA TYR A 34 -2.92 20.08 0.43
C TYR A 34 -2.07 18.81 0.59
N ASN A 35 -1.12 18.55 -0.32
CA ASN A 35 -0.24 17.39 -0.28
C ASN A 35 -1.01 16.07 -0.14
N HIS A 36 -2.00 15.86 -1.01
CA HIS A 36 -2.78 14.63 -1.01
C HIS A 36 -2.00 13.48 -1.63
N VAL A 37 -2.07 12.30 -1.01
CA VAL A 37 -1.43 11.08 -1.50
C VAL A 37 -2.48 9.98 -1.58
N VAL A 38 -2.51 9.28 -2.71
CA VAL A 38 -3.32 8.07 -2.88
C VAL A 38 -2.52 6.89 -2.31
N LEU A 39 -3.16 6.09 -1.48
CA LEU A 39 -2.57 4.94 -0.80
C LEU A 39 -3.33 3.66 -1.14
N ALA A 40 -2.64 2.53 -1.15
CA ALA A 40 -3.24 1.20 -1.18
C ALA A 40 -3.03 0.44 0.14
N PHE A 41 -4.05 -0.31 0.53
CA PHE A 41 -4.12 -1.03 1.79
C PHE A 41 -3.19 -2.26 1.86
N ILE A 42 -2.49 -2.47 2.98
CA ILE A 42 -1.77 -3.73 3.28
C ILE A 42 -2.44 -4.49 4.43
N THR A 43 -2.56 -5.81 4.28
CA THR A 43 -3.01 -6.74 5.33
C THR A 43 -2.03 -7.89 5.53
N SER A 44 -1.77 -8.27 6.79
CA SER A 44 -1.05 -9.51 7.11
C SER A 44 -1.96 -10.75 7.02
N GLN A 45 -3.27 -10.57 6.97
CA GLN A 45 -4.23 -11.65 6.70
C GLN A 45 -4.35 -11.79 5.19
N ILE A 46 -3.56 -12.70 4.62
CA ILE A 46 -3.58 -13.02 3.20
C ILE A 46 -4.84 -13.86 2.91
N PRO A 47 -5.75 -13.40 2.04
CA PRO A 47 -6.92 -14.18 1.66
C PRO A 47 -6.51 -15.49 0.96
N PRO A 48 -7.30 -16.58 1.08
CA PRO A 48 -7.05 -17.81 0.33
C PRO A 48 -7.20 -17.57 -1.19
N ASP A 49 -8.17 -16.73 -1.57
CA ASP A 49 -8.43 -16.35 -2.96
C ASP A 49 -7.72 -15.04 -3.28
N ILE A 50 -6.55 -15.13 -3.91
CA ILE A 50 -5.78 -13.96 -4.35
C ILE A 50 -6.37 -13.41 -5.64
N LEU A 51 -6.80 -12.15 -5.60
CA LEU A 51 -7.33 -11.46 -6.78
C LEU A 51 -6.19 -10.95 -7.68
N GLU A 52 -6.50 -10.67 -8.95
CA GLU A 52 -5.53 -10.08 -9.88
C GLU A 52 -4.99 -8.72 -9.40
N THR A 53 -5.79 -7.99 -8.63
CA THR A 53 -5.41 -6.69 -8.04
C THR A 53 -4.56 -6.84 -6.77
N ASP A 54 -4.46 -8.05 -6.20
CA ASP A 54 -3.73 -8.29 -4.96
C ASP A 54 -2.28 -8.65 -5.27
N PHE A 55 -1.34 -7.98 -4.60
CA PHE A 55 0.09 -8.29 -4.70
C PHE A 55 0.61 -8.85 -3.37
N VAL A 56 1.13 -10.09 -3.41
CA VAL A 56 1.67 -10.76 -2.22
C VAL A 56 3.11 -10.32 -1.97
N LEU A 57 3.31 -9.60 -0.88
CA LEU A 57 4.61 -9.26 -0.32
C LEU A 57 5.08 -10.46 0.51
N ASP A 58 5.73 -11.42 -0.14
CA ASP A 58 6.24 -12.64 0.50
C ASP A 58 7.54 -12.37 1.27
N ALA A 59 7.56 -12.71 2.55
CA ALA A 59 8.71 -12.59 3.45
C ALA A 59 9.94 -13.39 3.02
N ARG A 60 9.79 -14.38 2.14
CA ARG A 60 10.89 -15.17 1.57
C ARG A 60 11.65 -14.44 0.47
N ARG A 61 11.13 -13.32 -0.06
CA ARG A 61 11.83 -12.54 -1.09
C ARG A 61 13.03 -11.81 -0.50
N ALA A 62 14.13 -11.78 -1.23
CA ALA A 62 15.35 -11.10 -0.80
C ALA A 62 15.15 -9.59 -0.58
N ASP A 63 14.25 -8.97 -1.35
CA ASP A 63 13.92 -7.55 -1.29
C ASP A 63 12.78 -7.22 -0.30
N PHE A 64 12.24 -8.21 0.42
CA PHE A 64 11.15 -8.00 1.37
C PHE A 64 11.53 -7.10 2.55
N THR A 65 12.77 -7.20 3.02
CA THR A 65 13.28 -6.43 4.16
C THR A 65 13.22 -4.91 3.92
N LEU A 66 13.29 -4.47 2.66
CA LEU A 66 13.16 -3.06 2.28
C LEU A 66 11.78 -2.48 2.64
N THR A 67 10.74 -3.32 2.66
CA THR A 67 9.37 -2.88 2.94
C THR A 67 9.15 -2.45 4.40
N GLY A 68 10.04 -2.88 5.31
CA GLY A 68 9.87 -2.71 6.76
C GLY A 68 8.73 -3.55 7.37
N LEU A 69 8.06 -4.40 6.59
CA LEU A 69 7.06 -5.33 7.10
C LEU A 69 7.73 -6.50 7.82
N LYS A 70 7.06 -7.04 8.85
CA LYS A 70 7.60 -8.13 9.67
C LYS A 70 7.18 -9.52 9.19
N VAL A 71 6.09 -9.62 8.45
CA VAL A 71 5.45 -10.87 8.03
C VAL A 71 4.91 -10.74 6.62
N SER A 72 4.80 -11.86 5.91
CA SER A 72 4.17 -11.89 4.60
C SER A 72 2.81 -11.22 4.65
N SER A 73 2.54 -10.36 3.66
CA SER A 73 1.35 -9.51 3.64
C SER A 73 0.80 -9.41 2.22
N ALA A 74 -0.47 -9.05 2.09
CA ALA A 74 -1.11 -8.76 0.81
C ALA A 74 -1.36 -7.26 0.68
N LEU A 75 -0.86 -6.67 -0.40
CA LEU A 75 -1.18 -5.33 -0.86
C LEU A 75 -2.43 -5.41 -1.74
N ARG A 76 -3.53 -4.78 -1.32
CA ARG A 76 -4.82 -4.84 -1.99
C ARG A 76 -5.06 -3.57 -2.79
N LEU A 77 -4.78 -3.59 -4.09
CA LEU A 77 -4.81 -2.38 -4.92
C LEU A 77 -6.22 -1.86 -5.20
N HIS A 78 -7.26 -2.69 -5.06
CA HIS A 78 -8.66 -2.24 -5.13
C HIS A 78 -9.12 -1.49 -3.86
N ARG A 79 -8.32 -1.50 -2.78
CA ARG A 79 -8.64 -0.78 -1.53
C ARG A 79 -7.77 0.47 -1.42
N LEU A 80 -8.24 1.53 -2.07
CA LEU A 80 -7.54 2.81 -2.15
C LEU A 80 -8.13 3.85 -1.18
N MET A 81 -7.27 4.74 -0.70
CA MET A 81 -7.68 5.89 0.08
C MET A 81 -6.80 7.10 -0.23
N THR A 82 -7.40 8.28 -0.36
CA THR A 82 -6.68 9.55 -0.48
C THR A 82 -6.60 10.22 0.87
N VAL A 83 -5.39 10.60 1.30
CA VAL A 83 -5.17 11.30 2.58
C VAL A 83 -4.22 12.48 2.40
N THR A 84 -4.18 13.38 3.37
CA THR A 84 -3.08 14.35 3.48
C THR A 84 -1.85 13.65 4.06
N THR A 85 -0.65 14.09 3.67
CA THR A 85 0.62 13.57 4.24
C THR A 85 0.69 13.69 5.76
N SER A 86 -0.05 14.64 6.38
CA SER A 86 -0.14 14.80 7.83
C SER A 86 -0.78 13.63 8.58
N LEU A 87 -1.55 12.76 7.89
CA LEU A 87 -2.13 11.56 8.51
C LEU A 87 -1.15 10.38 8.59
N ILE A 88 0.01 10.49 7.93
CA ILE A 88 1.07 9.48 7.98
C ILE A 88 1.77 9.59 9.34
N ARG A 89 1.73 8.50 10.12
CA ARG A 89 2.34 8.45 11.45
C ARG A 89 3.81 8.08 11.40
N CYS A 90 4.18 7.15 10.51
CA CYS A 90 5.52 6.58 10.45
C CYS A 90 5.77 5.98 9.06
N GLU A 91 7.00 6.10 8.58
CA GLU A 91 7.51 5.37 7.43
C GLU A 91 8.16 4.08 7.91
N LEU A 92 7.74 2.95 7.36
CA LEU A 92 8.29 1.63 7.68
C LEU A 92 9.46 1.28 6.75
N GLY A 93 9.37 1.67 5.49
CA GLY A 93 10.31 1.32 4.44
C GLY A 93 9.77 1.67 3.07
N GLU A 94 10.22 0.96 2.05
CA GLU A 94 9.79 1.16 0.67
C GLU A 94 9.73 -0.12 -0.14
N LEU A 95 8.92 -0.10 -1.19
CA LEU A 95 8.89 -1.14 -2.21
C LEU A 95 10.17 -1.08 -3.06
N SER A 96 10.73 -2.24 -3.39
CA SER A 96 11.80 -2.36 -4.38
C SER A 96 11.32 -1.93 -5.77
N SER A 97 12.24 -1.64 -6.69
CA SER A 97 11.87 -1.30 -8.08
C SER A 97 11.02 -2.39 -8.74
N SER A 98 11.36 -3.67 -8.52
CA SER A 98 10.59 -4.79 -9.07
C SER A 98 9.16 -4.86 -8.51
N MET A 99 8.98 -4.54 -7.23
CA MET A 99 7.65 -4.48 -6.61
C MET A 99 6.86 -3.28 -7.14
N LYS A 100 7.52 -2.13 -7.32
CA LYS A 100 6.90 -0.92 -7.89
C LYS A 100 6.37 -1.18 -9.30
N GLU A 101 7.15 -1.88 -10.14
CA GLU A 101 6.73 -2.26 -11.50
C GLU A 101 5.50 -3.19 -11.50
N GLU A 102 5.49 -4.21 -10.65
CA GLU A 102 4.35 -5.14 -10.54
C GLU A 102 3.09 -4.43 -10.02
N VAL A 103 3.25 -3.51 -9.06
CA VAL A 103 2.17 -2.68 -8.55
C VAL A 103 1.62 -1.76 -9.65
N ASP A 104 2.48 -1.09 -10.40
CA ASP A 104 2.06 -0.20 -11.49
C ASP A 104 1.31 -0.99 -12.60
N LYS A 105 1.76 -2.22 -12.92
CA LYS A 105 1.06 -3.12 -13.87
C LYS A 105 -0.33 -3.50 -13.36
N ARG A 106 -0.46 -3.92 -12.10
CA ARG A 106 -1.75 -4.31 -11.53
C ARG A 106 -2.70 -3.13 -11.36
N LEU A 107 -2.17 -1.93 -11.08
CA LEU A 107 -2.97 -0.70 -11.05
C LEU A 107 -3.55 -0.37 -12.43
N ARG A 108 -2.75 -0.50 -13.50
CA ARG A 108 -3.25 -0.35 -14.88
C ARG A 108 -4.38 -1.32 -15.17
N ASN A 109 -4.19 -2.60 -14.84
CA ASN A 109 -5.24 -3.61 -15.00
C ASN A 109 -6.50 -3.28 -14.20
N LEU A 110 -6.37 -2.83 -12.94
CA LEU A 110 -7.49 -2.45 -12.09
C LEU A 110 -8.36 -1.33 -12.70
N PHE A 111 -7.74 -0.37 -13.38
CA PHE A 111 -8.42 0.78 -13.97
C PHE A 111 -8.66 0.64 -15.49
N GLU A 112 -8.38 -0.53 -16.07
CA GLU A 112 -8.50 -0.80 -17.52
C GLU A 112 -7.70 0.20 -18.39
N LEU A 113 -6.46 0.52 -17.98
CA LEU A 113 -5.55 1.50 -18.60
C LEU A 113 -4.34 0.89 -19.33
#